data_AF-A0A180GBK3-F1
#
_entry.id   AF-A0A180GBK3-F1
#
_cell.length_a   1.000
_cell.length_b   1.000
_cell.length_c   1.000
_cell.angle_alpha   90.00
_cell.angle_beta   90.00
_cell.angle_gamma   90.00
#
_symmetry.space_group_name_H-M   'P 1'
#
loop_
_entity.id
_entity.type
_entity.pdbx_description
1 polymer ?
#
loop_
_entity_poly.entity_id
_entity_poly.type
_entity_poly.pdbx_seq_one_letter_code
_entity_poly.pdbx_strand_id
1 'polypeptide(L)'
;MRFTFFILTATLLLLDYQAFARDYKLAAPIDPKSQLQNYTFVRELSWSNQDFDVTQDDNHAHIMSVKTHVKFISALFNMKLVFPDGKEIKVKVNKALIHCGFKQTYKMSNGVQFQIDPRFMNIDRWHIKKSANITHNYTWMRHIRGLSGVVKRDDGTKVAYFEAKTFGSSAWAFWTHNRIPLSSRYKIITNGDVPLEVLVALYAAAAVRKDECGNW
;
A
#
# COMPACT_ATOMS: atom_id res chain seq x y z
N MET A 1 -43.59 2.67 -18.46
CA MET A 1 -42.24 3.26 -18.63
C MET A 1 -41.42 3.07 -17.36
N ARG A 2 -40.63 1.99 -17.26
CA ARG A 2 -39.65 1.76 -16.17
C ARG A 2 -38.49 0.93 -16.71
N PHE A 3 -37.64 1.52 -17.54
CA PHE A 3 -36.42 0.86 -18.03
C PHE A 3 -35.19 1.79 -18.09
N THR A 4 -35.29 3.01 -17.56
CA THR A 4 -34.22 4.01 -17.62
C THR A 4 -33.33 4.09 -16.38
N PHE A 5 -33.69 3.44 -15.26
CA PHE A 5 -32.90 3.52 -14.02
C PHE A 5 -31.75 2.50 -13.93
N PHE A 6 -31.77 1.41 -14.70
CA PHE A 6 -30.73 0.38 -14.66
C PHE A 6 -29.53 0.64 -15.58
N ILE A 7 -29.70 1.47 -16.61
CA ILE A 7 -28.61 1.82 -17.53
C ILE A 7 -27.70 2.87 -16.89
N LEU A 8 -28.26 3.81 -16.11
CA LEU A 8 -27.49 4.91 -15.51
C LEU A 8 -26.48 4.44 -14.45
N THR A 9 -26.85 3.44 -13.63
CA THR A 9 -25.97 2.88 -12.59
C THR A 9 -24.84 2.05 -13.17
N ALA A 10 -25.09 1.28 -14.24
CA ALA A 10 -24.06 0.53 -14.94
C ALA A 10 -23.07 1.47 -15.64
N THR A 11 -23.54 2.58 -16.25
CA THR A 11 -22.64 3.58 -16.86
C THR A 11 -21.81 4.34 -15.83
N LEU A 12 -22.36 4.65 -14.63
CA LEU A 12 -21.58 5.26 -13.55
C LEU A 12 -20.49 4.31 -13.01
N LEU A 13 -20.81 3.02 -12.85
CA LEU A 13 -19.84 2.00 -12.44
C LEU A 13 -18.74 1.77 -13.49
N LEU A 14 -19.06 1.87 -14.79
CA LEU A 14 -18.10 1.75 -15.89
C LEU A 14 -17.27 3.02 -16.09
N LEU A 15 -17.83 4.22 -15.85
CA LEU A 15 -17.12 5.50 -15.89
C LEU A 15 -16.08 5.60 -14.76
N ASP A 16 -16.44 5.16 -13.55
CA ASP A 16 -15.48 5.00 -12.46
C ASP A 16 -14.38 4.02 -12.88
N TYR A 17 -14.73 2.83 -13.39
CA TYR A 17 -13.75 1.83 -13.81
C TYR A 17 -12.75 2.34 -14.86
N GLN A 18 -13.21 3.10 -15.86
CA GLN A 18 -12.35 3.65 -16.90
C GLN A 18 -11.53 4.86 -16.43
N ALA A 19 -12.00 5.65 -15.47
CA ALA A 19 -11.24 6.76 -14.90
C ALA A 19 -10.04 6.29 -14.05
N PHE A 20 -10.17 5.14 -13.37
CA PHE A 20 -9.14 4.67 -12.43
C PHE A 20 -8.03 3.81 -13.07
N ALA A 21 -8.28 3.22 -14.24
CA ALA A 21 -7.25 2.48 -14.98
C ALA A 21 -6.33 3.39 -15.82
N ARG A 22 -6.63 4.69 -15.99
CA ARG A 22 -6.06 5.49 -17.09
C ARG A 22 -5.11 6.64 -16.77
N ASP A 23 -4.80 7.01 -15.52
CA ASP A 23 -3.80 8.07 -15.35
C ASP A 23 -3.00 8.04 -14.04
N TYR A 24 -2.31 6.94 -13.78
CA TYR A 24 -1.21 6.93 -12.81
C TYR A 24 0.11 7.41 -13.42
N LYS A 25 0.11 8.10 -14.59
CA LYS A 25 1.34 8.53 -15.27
C LYS A 25 2.32 9.15 -14.29
N LEU A 26 3.35 8.38 -13.95
CA LEU A 26 4.36 8.77 -12.97
C LEU A 26 5.33 9.72 -13.65
N ALA A 27 6.03 10.52 -12.83
CA ALA A 27 7.21 11.22 -13.29
C ALA A 27 8.24 10.24 -13.86
N ALA A 28 9.13 10.77 -14.71
CA ALA A 28 10.23 9.99 -15.23
C ALA A 28 11.06 9.37 -14.08
N PRO A 29 11.70 8.21 -14.33
CA PRO A 29 12.65 7.61 -13.40
C PRO A 29 13.73 8.62 -12.97
N ILE A 30 14.16 8.55 -11.71
CA ILE A 30 15.23 9.41 -11.21
C ILE A 30 16.55 9.13 -11.91
N ASP A 31 16.84 7.85 -12.16
CA ASP A 31 17.92 7.47 -13.04
C ASP A 31 17.42 7.57 -14.49
N PRO A 32 17.93 8.52 -15.31
CA PRO A 32 17.49 8.73 -16.68
C PRO A 32 17.70 7.52 -17.59
N LYS A 33 18.55 6.57 -17.18
CA LYS A 33 18.83 5.32 -17.90
C LYS A 33 17.93 4.17 -17.45
N SER A 34 17.15 4.34 -16.39
CA SER A 34 16.28 3.32 -15.83
C SER A 34 14.86 3.41 -16.37
N GLN A 35 14.10 2.33 -16.25
CA GLN A 35 12.67 2.31 -16.48
C GLN A 35 11.92 2.42 -15.15
N LEU A 36 10.59 2.63 -15.20
CA LEU A 36 9.77 2.48 -14.00
C LEU A 36 9.93 1.05 -13.47
N GLN A 37 10.16 0.94 -12.16
CA GLN A 37 10.39 -0.34 -11.53
C GLN A 37 9.07 -0.89 -10.98
N ASN A 38 8.88 -2.19 -11.14
CA ASN A 38 7.68 -2.91 -10.75
C ASN A 38 8.03 -3.98 -9.72
N TYR A 39 7.37 -3.93 -8.58
CA TYR A 39 7.52 -4.90 -7.52
C TYR A 39 6.17 -5.47 -7.15
N THR A 40 6.09 -6.78 -7.09
CA THR A 40 4.92 -7.49 -6.59
C THR A 40 5.20 -7.96 -5.19
N PHE A 41 4.20 -7.89 -4.32
CA PHE A 41 4.26 -8.60 -3.05
C PHE A 41 2.92 -9.25 -2.71
N VAL A 42 3.02 -10.43 -2.12
CA VAL A 42 1.90 -11.35 -1.91
C VAL A 42 1.98 -11.89 -0.49
N ARG A 43 0.83 -12.11 0.15
CA ARG A 43 0.78 -12.75 1.46
C ARG A 43 1.37 -14.15 1.39
N GLU A 44 2.28 -14.43 2.31
CA GLU A 44 2.85 -15.77 2.49
C GLU A 44 1.78 -16.76 2.97
N LEU A 45 2.00 -18.03 2.66
CA LEU A 45 1.24 -19.14 3.23
C LEU A 45 1.68 -19.34 4.68
N SER A 46 1.11 -18.55 5.60
CA SER A 46 1.38 -18.64 7.03
C SER A 46 0.07 -18.57 7.82
N TRP A 47 0.05 -19.16 9.02
CA TRP A 47 -1.16 -19.13 9.87
C TRP A 47 -1.61 -17.73 10.26
N SER A 48 -0.69 -16.75 10.33
CA SER A 48 -1.00 -15.35 10.62
C SER A 48 -1.58 -14.63 9.40
N ASN A 49 -1.27 -15.08 8.18
CA ASN A 49 -1.56 -14.40 6.92
C ASN A 49 -1.09 -12.93 6.90
N GLN A 50 -0.15 -12.55 7.75
CA GLN A 50 0.31 -11.16 7.94
C GLN A 50 1.70 -10.91 7.35
N ASP A 51 2.35 -11.98 6.88
CA ASP A 51 3.66 -11.93 6.26
C ASP A 51 3.53 -11.80 4.75
N PHE A 52 4.51 -11.17 4.11
CA PHE A 52 4.52 -10.95 2.67
C PHE A 52 5.92 -11.18 2.10
N ASP A 53 5.99 -11.76 0.90
CA ASP A 53 7.22 -11.78 0.12
C ASP A 53 7.15 -10.75 -0.99
N VAL A 54 8.24 -10.00 -1.18
CA VAL A 54 8.40 -8.98 -2.22
C VAL A 54 9.34 -9.50 -3.29
N THR A 55 8.87 -9.48 -4.53
CA THR A 55 9.63 -9.86 -5.71
C THR A 55 9.63 -8.74 -6.74
N GLN A 56 10.67 -8.68 -7.56
CA GLN A 56 10.71 -7.82 -8.74
C GLN A 56 9.97 -8.50 -9.90
N ASP A 57 9.12 -7.77 -10.61
CA ASP A 57 8.26 -8.34 -11.66
C ASP A 57 9.07 -8.89 -12.85
N ASP A 58 10.15 -8.21 -13.24
CA ASP A 58 10.86 -8.50 -14.49
C ASP A 58 11.58 -9.85 -14.47
N ASN A 59 12.16 -10.21 -13.32
CA ASN A 59 13.01 -11.38 -13.15
C ASN A 59 12.57 -12.31 -12.01
N HIS A 60 11.46 -12.00 -11.34
CA HIS A 60 10.97 -12.72 -10.15
C HIS A 60 11.98 -12.83 -9.00
N ALA A 61 13.00 -11.97 -8.99
CA ALA A 61 14.01 -11.98 -7.94
C ALA A 61 13.38 -11.61 -6.60
N HIS A 62 13.73 -12.36 -5.55
CA HIS A 62 13.34 -12.03 -4.20
C HIS A 62 14.09 -10.79 -3.71
N ILE A 63 13.35 -9.78 -3.25
CA ILE A 63 13.91 -8.48 -2.86
C ILE A 63 13.92 -8.31 -1.34
N MET A 64 12.87 -8.74 -0.67
CA MET A 64 12.76 -8.74 0.79
C MET A 64 11.52 -9.54 1.24
N SER A 65 11.53 -10.01 2.49
CA SER A 65 10.33 -10.48 3.18
C SER A 65 9.84 -9.44 4.19
N VAL A 66 8.54 -9.27 4.30
CA VAL A 66 7.87 -8.48 5.33
C VAL A 66 7.30 -9.46 6.35
N LYS A 67 7.86 -9.51 7.55
CA LYS A 67 7.30 -10.29 8.65
C LYS A 67 6.49 -9.36 9.55
N THR A 68 5.20 -9.64 9.69
CA THR A 68 4.31 -8.82 10.50
C THR A 68 3.59 -9.67 11.52
N HIS A 69 3.50 -9.15 12.73
CA HIS A 69 2.77 -9.76 13.81
C HIS A 69 1.84 -8.72 14.43
N VAL A 70 0.53 -9.00 14.34
CA VAL A 70 -0.48 -8.30 15.11
C VAL A 70 -1.15 -9.26 16.08
N LYS A 71 -1.05 -8.96 17.38
CA LYS A 71 -1.76 -9.73 18.41
C LYS A 71 -3.22 -9.31 18.45
N PHE A 72 -4.12 -10.15 17.95
CA PHE A 72 -5.56 -9.91 17.83
C PHE A 72 -6.21 -9.25 19.07
N ILE A 73 -5.94 -9.75 20.27
CA ILE A 73 -6.57 -9.25 21.51
C ILE A 73 -6.11 -7.84 21.90
N SER A 74 -4.88 -7.46 21.52
CA SER A 74 -4.26 -6.19 21.93
C SER A 74 -4.02 -5.24 20.77
N ALA A 75 -4.22 -5.66 19.52
CA ALA A 75 -3.78 -4.93 18.33
C ALA A 75 -2.30 -4.53 18.36
N LEU A 76 -1.45 -5.23 19.13
CA LEU A 76 -0.02 -4.94 19.22
C LEU A 76 0.65 -5.21 17.88
N PHE A 77 1.13 -4.16 17.22
CA PHE A 77 1.75 -4.19 15.90
C PHE A 77 3.27 -4.20 15.99
N ASN A 78 3.88 -5.20 15.36
CA ASN A 78 5.29 -5.24 15.06
C ASN A 78 5.49 -5.72 13.62
N MET A 79 6.30 -5.01 12.85
CA MET A 79 6.66 -5.40 11.50
C MET A 79 8.17 -5.29 11.31
N LYS A 80 8.73 -6.19 10.51
CA LYS A 80 10.13 -6.15 10.09
C LYS A 80 10.24 -6.46 8.61
N LEU A 81 11.10 -5.72 7.94
CA LEU A 81 11.54 -6.00 6.58
C LEU A 81 12.88 -6.72 6.69
N VAL A 82 12.99 -7.88 6.06
CA VAL A 82 14.17 -8.75 6.08
C VAL A 82 14.71 -8.83 4.66
N PHE A 83 15.94 -8.37 4.46
CA PHE A 83 16.60 -8.40 3.15
C PHE A 83 17.37 -9.71 2.94
N PRO A 84 17.70 -10.08 1.69
CA PRO A 84 18.46 -11.30 1.38
C PRO A 84 19.82 -11.39 2.07
N ASP A 85 20.45 -10.25 2.36
CA ASP A 85 21.73 -10.13 3.07
C ASP A 85 21.59 -10.28 4.60
N GLY A 86 20.37 -10.51 5.10
CA GLY A 86 20.06 -10.63 6.52
C GLY A 86 19.86 -9.30 7.24
N LYS A 87 19.99 -8.15 6.56
CA LYS A 87 19.68 -6.84 7.14
C LYS A 87 18.21 -6.77 7.52
N GLU A 88 17.91 -6.14 8.65
CA GLU A 88 16.54 -5.93 9.11
C GLU A 88 16.20 -4.44 9.28
N ILE A 89 15.03 -4.03 8.80
CA ILE A 89 14.42 -2.73 9.11
C ILE A 89 13.14 -2.97 9.90
N LYS A 90 13.10 -2.48 11.14
CA LYS A 90 11.95 -2.65 12.04
C LYS A 90 11.00 -1.49 11.90
N VAL A 91 9.71 -1.77 11.94
CA VAL A 91 8.64 -0.78 11.93
C VAL A 91 7.76 -0.96 13.16
N LYS A 92 7.56 0.13 13.88
CA LYS A 92 6.74 0.16 15.10
C LYS A 92 5.73 1.28 15.04
N VAL A 93 4.54 1.05 15.59
CA VAL A 93 3.54 2.09 15.85
C VAL A 93 3.87 2.78 17.17
N ASN A 94 3.67 4.10 17.25
CA ASN A 94 3.76 4.82 18.51
C ASN A 94 2.70 4.27 19.50
N LYS A 95 3.13 3.89 20.71
CA LYS A 95 2.36 3.10 21.69
C LYS A 95 2.11 1.63 21.32
N ALA A 96 2.71 1.12 20.24
CA ALA A 96 2.68 -0.26 19.78
C ALA A 96 1.31 -0.87 19.41
N LEU A 97 0.20 -0.14 19.51
CA LEU A 97 -1.15 -0.65 19.23
C LEU A 97 -1.70 -0.02 17.95
N ILE A 98 -2.39 -0.79 17.10
CA ILE A 98 -3.23 -0.22 16.03
C ILE A 98 -4.52 0.33 16.67
N HIS A 99 -4.80 1.60 16.43
CA HIS A 99 -6.03 2.27 16.83
C HIS A 99 -6.78 2.76 15.59
N CYS A 100 -7.86 2.06 15.25
CA CYS A 100 -8.72 2.36 14.11
C CYS A 100 -9.42 3.72 14.26
N GLY A 101 -9.60 4.47 13.19
CA GLY A 101 -10.15 5.84 13.23
C GLY A 101 -9.28 6.94 13.88
N PHE A 102 -8.11 6.62 14.45
CA PHE A 102 -7.22 7.62 15.06
C PHE A 102 -5.94 7.87 14.26
N LYS A 103 -5.46 9.12 14.32
CA LYS A 103 -4.13 9.49 13.81
C LYS A 103 -3.05 8.71 14.56
N GLN A 104 -2.15 8.08 13.81
CA GLN A 104 -1.03 7.33 14.39
C GLN A 104 0.25 7.56 13.59
N THR A 105 1.39 7.41 14.26
CA THR A 105 2.70 7.50 13.62
C THR A 105 3.38 6.15 13.74
N TYR A 106 3.86 5.67 12.61
CA TYR A 106 4.70 4.50 12.47
C TYR A 106 6.13 4.98 12.22
N LYS A 107 7.10 4.32 12.83
CA LYS A 107 8.52 4.67 12.76
C LYS A 107 9.31 3.47 12.29
N MET A 108 10.10 3.69 11.25
CA MET A 108 11.10 2.75 10.75
C MET A 108 12.42 2.94 11.52
N SER A 109 13.18 1.86 11.71
CA SER A 109 14.48 1.91 12.40
C SER A 109 15.55 2.72 11.65
N ASN A 110 15.36 2.97 10.36
CA ASN A 110 16.21 3.87 9.55
C ASN A 110 15.82 5.36 9.70
N GLY A 111 14.94 5.71 10.63
CA GLY A 111 14.55 7.09 10.95
C GLY A 111 13.37 7.63 10.13
N VAL A 112 12.90 6.91 9.11
CA VAL A 112 11.71 7.31 8.34
C VAL A 112 10.46 7.17 9.20
N GLN A 113 9.58 8.17 9.13
CA GLN A 113 8.31 8.16 9.83
C GLN A 113 7.18 8.30 8.83
N PHE A 114 6.13 7.51 9.03
CA PHE A 114 4.89 7.69 8.31
C PHE A 114 3.72 7.91 9.28
N GLN A 115 2.88 8.88 8.94
CA GLN A 115 1.74 9.27 9.74
C GLN A 115 0.45 8.93 8.98
N ILE A 116 -0.41 8.15 9.62
CA ILE A 116 -1.76 7.92 9.14
C ILE A 116 -2.70 8.99 9.72
N ASP A 117 -3.52 9.56 8.86
CA ASP A 117 -4.63 10.46 9.16
C ASP A 117 -5.92 9.84 8.60
N PRO A 118 -6.66 9.06 9.43
CA PRO A 118 -7.94 8.50 9.04
C PRO A 118 -8.94 9.64 8.82
N ARG A 119 -9.55 9.70 7.63
CA ARG A 119 -10.60 10.68 7.32
C ARG A 119 -11.97 10.02 7.30
N PHE A 120 -13.00 10.84 7.57
CA PHE A 120 -14.40 10.43 7.40
C PHE A 120 -14.64 9.84 6.00
N MET A 121 -15.48 8.82 5.93
CA MET A 121 -15.62 7.88 4.80
C MET A 121 -14.39 6.99 4.53
N ASN A 122 -13.61 6.65 5.56
CA ASN A 122 -12.75 5.47 5.50
C ASN A 122 -11.68 5.56 4.41
N ILE A 123 -11.12 6.75 4.18
CA ILE A 123 -9.97 6.95 3.30
C ILE A 123 -8.78 7.29 4.20
N ASP A 124 -7.92 6.31 4.44
CA ASP A 124 -6.67 6.58 5.14
C ASP A 124 -5.75 7.40 4.26
N ARG A 125 -5.34 8.56 4.80
CA ARG A 125 -4.24 9.33 4.23
C ARG A 125 -2.97 8.98 4.98
N TRP A 126 -2.00 8.45 4.26
CA TRP A 126 -0.68 8.17 4.78
C TRP A 126 0.28 9.24 4.29
N HIS A 127 1.07 9.74 5.22
CA HIS A 127 2.10 10.75 4.96
C HIS A 127 3.46 10.15 5.24
N ILE A 128 4.38 10.16 4.27
CA ILE A 128 5.80 9.89 4.50
C ILE A 128 6.45 11.24 4.82
N LYS A 129 7.01 11.38 6.03
CA LYS A 129 7.65 12.62 6.46
C LYS A 129 9.06 12.72 5.89
N LYS A 130 9.43 13.93 5.47
CA LYS A 130 10.81 14.30 5.16
C LYS A 130 11.73 13.90 6.32
N SER A 131 12.87 13.29 5.98
CA SER A 131 13.88 12.82 6.93
C SER A 131 15.26 12.83 6.27
N ALA A 132 16.30 12.34 6.94
CA ALA A 132 17.66 12.34 6.40
C ALA A 132 17.77 11.67 5.01
N ASN A 133 17.03 10.58 4.79
CA ASN A 133 17.06 9.79 3.56
C ASN A 133 15.80 9.96 2.70
N ILE A 134 14.95 10.94 3.03
CA ILE A 134 13.69 11.20 2.35
C ILE A 134 13.62 12.71 2.12
N THR A 135 13.79 13.15 0.87
CA THR A 135 14.03 14.54 0.48
C THR A 135 12.79 15.44 0.54
N HIS A 136 11.61 14.85 0.33
CA HIS A 136 10.31 15.52 0.29
C HIS A 136 9.31 14.91 1.27
N ASN A 137 8.19 15.60 1.49
CA ASN A 137 7.03 14.93 2.07
C ASN A 137 6.25 14.23 0.96
N TYR A 138 5.69 13.07 1.28
CA TYR A 138 4.84 12.33 0.36
C TYR A 138 3.50 12.04 1.00
N THR A 139 2.46 11.99 0.17
CA THR A 139 1.12 11.62 0.58
C THR A 139 0.61 10.53 -0.33
N TRP A 140 0.14 9.45 0.29
CA TRP A 140 -0.66 8.43 -0.36
C TRP A 140 -2.06 8.43 0.25
N MET A 141 -3.06 8.41 -0.61
CA MET A 141 -4.44 8.20 -0.21
C MET A 141 -4.91 6.91 -0.86
N ARG A 142 -5.34 5.96 -0.03
CA ARG A 142 -5.98 4.76 -0.56
C ARG A 142 -7.33 5.08 -1.16
N HIS A 143 -7.78 4.27 -2.10
CA HIS A 143 -9.16 4.31 -2.55
C HIS A 143 -10.13 3.96 -1.40
N ILE A 144 -11.34 4.54 -1.38
CA ILE A 144 -12.33 4.35 -0.30
C ILE A 144 -12.64 2.87 0.00
N ARG A 145 -12.59 2.02 -1.03
CA ARG A 145 -12.91 0.58 -0.90
C ARG A 145 -11.70 -0.34 -1.11
N GLY A 146 -10.59 0.17 -1.61
CA GLY A 146 -9.39 -0.61 -1.97
C GLY A 146 -8.13 -0.16 -1.25
N LEU A 147 -7.00 -0.70 -1.67
CA LEU A 147 -5.68 -0.21 -1.27
C LEU A 147 -4.87 0.32 -2.47
N SER A 148 -5.52 0.54 -3.60
CA SER A 148 -4.88 1.19 -4.74
C SER A 148 -4.85 2.71 -4.58
N GLY A 149 -3.83 3.37 -5.12
CA GLY A 149 -3.71 4.82 -5.09
C GLY A 149 -2.33 5.32 -5.46
N VAL A 150 -2.25 6.60 -5.82
CA VAL A 150 -0.99 7.27 -6.20
C VAL A 150 -0.30 7.83 -4.95
N VAL A 151 1.01 7.62 -4.88
CA VAL A 151 1.91 8.33 -3.96
C VAL A 151 2.36 9.62 -4.63
N LYS A 152 2.05 10.74 -4.00
CA LYS A 152 2.38 12.08 -4.51
C LYS A 152 3.40 12.74 -3.61
N ARG A 153 4.36 13.42 -4.21
CA ARG A 153 5.23 14.39 -3.54
C ARG A 153 4.43 15.64 -3.16
N ASP A 154 4.95 16.43 -2.23
CA ASP A 154 4.34 17.70 -1.76
C ASP A 154 4.12 18.75 -2.86
N ASP A 155 4.93 18.74 -3.92
CA ASP A 155 4.72 19.55 -5.14
C ASP A 155 3.62 19.01 -6.08
N GLY A 156 2.98 17.89 -5.74
CA GLY A 156 1.94 17.23 -6.53
C GLY A 156 2.45 16.19 -7.53
N THR A 157 3.76 16.03 -7.70
CA THR A 157 4.38 15.04 -8.59
C THR A 157 3.98 13.62 -8.19
N LYS A 158 3.52 12.83 -9.16
CA LYS A 158 3.18 11.42 -8.96
C LYS A 158 4.45 10.57 -9.07
N VAL A 159 4.85 9.88 -8.01
CA VAL A 159 6.17 9.22 -7.93
C VAL A 159 6.09 7.71 -7.77
N ALA A 160 5.01 7.21 -7.18
CA ALA A 160 4.70 5.79 -7.16
C ALA A 160 3.20 5.55 -7.26
N TYR A 161 2.82 4.34 -7.65
CA TYR A 161 1.45 3.86 -7.68
C TYR A 161 1.35 2.51 -6.99
N PHE A 162 0.38 2.40 -6.10
CA PHE A 162 0.00 1.16 -5.48
C PHE A 162 -1.19 0.57 -6.20
N GLU A 163 -1.05 -0.68 -6.60
CA GLU A 163 -2.08 -1.47 -7.25
C GLU A 163 -2.42 -2.68 -6.37
N ALA A 164 -3.69 -3.07 -6.35
CA ALA A 164 -4.16 -4.28 -5.68
C ALA A 164 -5.06 -5.06 -6.65
N LYS A 165 -4.87 -6.38 -6.70
CA LYS A 165 -5.74 -7.32 -7.42
C LYS A 165 -6.13 -8.46 -6.50
N THR A 166 -7.41 -8.82 -6.51
CA THR A 166 -7.94 -9.96 -5.76
C THR A 166 -8.48 -10.96 -6.77
N PHE A 167 -8.02 -12.21 -6.71
CA PHE A 167 -8.32 -13.24 -7.72
C PHE A 167 -8.06 -12.76 -9.16
N GLY A 168 -6.97 -12.01 -9.34
CA GLY A 168 -6.57 -11.47 -10.65
C GLY A 168 -7.33 -10.22 -11.11
N SER A 169 -8.29 -9.71 -10.33
CA SER A 169 -9.15 -8.58 -10.73
C SER A 169 -8.99 -7.36 -9.82
N SER A 170 -8.78 -6.21 -10.44
CA SER A 170 -8.79 -4.91 -9.77
C SER A 170 -10.19 -4.54 -9.28
N ALA A 171 -11.24 -4.97 -9.98
CA ALA A 171 -12.62 -4.82 -9.54
C ALA A 171 -12.87 -5.60 -8.24
N TRP A 172 -12.40 -6.85 -8.16
CA TRP A 172 -12.52 -7.61 -6.92
C TRP A 172 -11.72 -7.00 -5.78
N ALA A 173 -10.49 -6.55 -6.01
CA ALA A 173 -9.71 -5.83 -4.99
C ALA A 173 -10.33 -4.52 -4.52
N PHE A 174 -11.14 -3.90 -5.37
CA PHE A 174 -11.91 -2.73 -5.01
C PHE A 174 -13.07 -3.07 -4.06
N TRP A 175 -13.71 -4.23 -4.22
CA TRP A 175 -14.85 -4.63 -3.38
C TRP A 175 -14.46 -5.44 -2.15
N THR A 176 -13.38 -6.22 -2.23
CA THR A 176 -12.98 -7.18 -1.21
C THR A 176 -11.50 -7.00 -0.85
N HIS A 177 -11.27 -6.80 0.44
CA HIS A 177 -9.93 -6.95 1.02
C HIS A 177 -9.81 -8.38 1.55
N ASN A 178 -8.95 -9.18 0.92
CA ASN A 178 -8.85 -10.61 1.21
C ASN A 178 -7.57 -10.92 2.01
N ARG A 179 -7.73 -11.75 3.05
CA ARG A 179 -6.64 -12.22 3.92
C ARG A 179 -6.10 -13.57 3.49
N ILE A 180 -6.80 -14.29 2.59
CA ILE A 180 -6.37 -15.61 2.11
C ILE A 180 -5.01 -15.45 1.41
N PRO A 181 -3.97 -16.21 1.79
CA PRO A 181 -2.68 -16.22 1.11
C PRO A 181 -2.83 -16.39 -0.39
N LEU A 182 -1.95 -15.75 -1.15
CA LEU A 182 -1.94 -15.81 -2.63
C LEU A 182 -3.19 -15.29 -3.35
N SER A 183 -4.30 -15.00 -2.66
CA SER A 183 -5.54 -14.50 -3.26
C SER A 183 -5.45 -13.05 -3.70
N SER A 184 -4.67 -12.25 -2.96
CA SER A 184 -4.46 -10.83 -3.22
C SER A 184 -3.01 -10.58 -3.61
N ARG A 185 -2.83 -9.89 -4.74
CA ARG A 185 -1.54 -9.44 -5.25
C ARG A 185 -1.48 -7.93 -5.13
N TYR A 186 -0.46 -7.44 -4.43
CA TYR A 186 -0.16 -6.02 -4.34
C TYR A 186 1.01 -5.72 -5.26
N LYS A 187 0.96 -4.58 -5.95
CA LYS A 187 2.02 -4.12 -6.84
C LYS A 187 2.39 -2.68 -6.54
N ILE A 188 3.69 -2.42 -6.54
CA ILE A 188 4.29 -1.09 -6.43
C ILE A 188 4.93 -0.78 -7.79
N ILE A 189 4.50 0.33 -8.38
CA ILE A 189 5.12 0.92 -9.56
C ILE A 189 5.81 2.18 -9.07
N THR A 190 7.11 2.34 -9.26
CA THR A 190 7.86 3.49 -8.72
C THR A 190 8.87 4.04 -9.71
N ASN A 191 9.09 5.35 -9.66
CA ASN A 191 10.15 6.03 -10.41
C ASN A 191 11.49 6.10 -9.63
N GLY A 192 11.53 5.55 -8.41
CA GLY A 192 12.72 5.51 -7.55
C GLY A 192 12.87 6.71 -6.59
N ASP A 193 11.94 7.67 -6.58
CA ASP A 193 12.00 8.84 -5.69
C ASP A 193 11.80 8.53 -4.21
N VAL A 194 11.01 7.50 -3.93
CA VAL A 194 10.86 6.96 -2.58
C VAL A 194 11.57 5.60 -2.55
N PRO A 195 12.50 5.37 -1.59
CA PRO A 195 13.14 4.08 -1.43
C PRO A 195 12.13 2.94 -1.31
N LEU A 196 12.40 1.81 -1.94
CA LEU A 196 11.45 0.69 -2.05
C LEU A 196 11.02 0.19 -0.67
N GLU A 197 11.94 0.07 0.28
CA GLU A 197 11.64 -0.39 1.64
C GLU A 197 10.64 0.52 2.36
N VAL A 198 10.61 1.81 2.04
CA VAL A 198 9.65 2.75 2.61
C VAL A 198 8.27 2.55 1.98
N LEU A 199 8.20 2.36 0.66
CA LEU A 199 6.95 2.06 -0.05
C LEU A 199 6.36 0.72 0.41
N VAL A 200 7.19 -0.33 0.52
CA VAL A 200 6.79 -1.65 1.02
C VAL A 200 6.31 -1.56 2.46
N ALA A 201 7.06 -0.92 3.35
CA ALA A 201 6.67 -0.77 4.75
C ALA A 201 5.31 -0.07 4.89
N LEU A 202 5.12 1.04 4.18
CA LEU A 202 3.86 1.79 4.23
C LEU A 202 2.70 0.96 3.67
N TYR A 203 2.88 0.29 2.52
CA TYR A 203 1.81 -0.46 1.87
C TYR A 203 1.43 -1.72 2.67
N ALA A 204 2.41 -2.48 3.16
CA ALA A 204 2.16 -3.63 4.03
C ALA A 204 1.52 -3.23 5.36
N ALA A 205 1.98 -2.13 5.99
CA ALA A 205 1.35 -1.61 7.21
C ALA A 205 -0.11 -1.21 6.97
N ALA A 206 -0.43 -0.65 5.80
CA ALA A 206 -1.80 -0.31 5.43
C ALA A 206 -2.67 -1.55 5.16
N ALA A 207 -2.13 -2.58 4.52
CA ALA A 207 -2.83 -3.84 4.30
C ALA A 207 -3.15 -4.54 5.62
N VAL A 208 -2.17 -4.62 6.53
CA VAL A 208 -2.35 -5.20 7.87
C VAL A 208 -3.28 -4.35 8.73
N ARG A 209 -3.19 -3.02 8.66
CA ARG A 209 -4.16 -2.16 9.33
C ARG A 209 -5.57 -2.39 8.81
N LYS A 210 -5.76 -2.56 7.50
CA LYS A 210 -7.06 -2.88 6.90
C LYS A 210 -7.57 -4.27 7.31
N ASP A 211 -6.69 -5.21 7.64
CA ASP A 211 -7.09 -6.46 8.29
C ASP A 211 -7.70 -6.17 9.66
N GLU A 212 -7.01 -5.42 10.51
CA GLU A 212 -7.45 -5.20 11.89
C GLU A 212 -8.65 -4.25 12.00
N CYS A 213 -8.66 -3.18 11.20
CA CYS A 213 -9.69 -2.15 11.25
C CYS A 213 -10.82 -2.37 10.24
N GLY A 214 -10.68 -3.31 9.31
CA GLY A 214 -11.59 -3.42 8.18
C GLY A 214 -11.53 -2.15 7.34
N ASN A 215 -12.69 -1.60 6.97
CA ASN A 215 -12.71 -0.29 6.30
C ASN A 215 -12.55 0.88 7.29
N TRP A 216 -12.44 0.68 8.61
CA TRP A 216 -12.30 1.75 9.61
C TRP A 216 -10.88 2.28 9.80
#